data_AF-A0A1T4Z5F5-F1
#
_entry.id   AF-A0A1T4Z5F5-F1
#
_cell.length_a   1.000
_cell.length_b   1.000
_cell.length_c   1.000
_cell.angle_alpha   90.00
_cell.angle_beta   90.00
_cell.angle_gamma   90.00
#
_symmetry.space_group_name_H-M   'P 1'
#
loop_
_entity.id
_entity.type
_entity.pdbx_description
1 polymer ?
#
loop_
_entity_poly.entity_id
_entity_poly.type
_entity_poly.pdbx_seq_one_letter_code
_entity_poly.pdbx_strand_id
1 'polypeptide(L)'
;MVHLTKIYTRTGDDGTTNLVDFSRTSKNDVRLIVYAEVDEANSQIGVALATGGLDADVTAVLTHIQNDLFDLGSDVGNPIVAEPKYVPLRVEPDYVERLEQWCDRFNEVTPKLDSFILPGGTLAAAHLHVARTVTRRAERAAWRAIEEHGDTVNVLVAKYLNRLSDLLFILGRYANRERGDVLWVPGGDRSGA
;
A
#
# COMPACT_ATOMS: atom_id res chain seq x y z
N MET A 1 2.55 -21.90 9.62
CA MET A 1 1.80 -22.26 8.40
C MET A 1 0.38 -21.75 8.57
N VAL A 2 -0.12 -20.95 7.63
CA VAL A 2 -1.50 -20.42 7.67
C VAL A 2 -2.43 -21.49 7.09
N HIS A 3 -3.51 -21.83 7.81
CA HIS A 3 -4.49 -22.81 7.36
C HIS A 3 -5.87 -22.16 7.22
N LEU A 4 -6.33 -22.00 5.98
CA LEU A 4 -7.66 -21.50 5.67
C LEU A 4 -8.59 -22.69 5.38
N THR A 5 -9.25 -23.21 6.41
CA THR A 5 -10.19 -24.35 6.29
C THR A 5 -11.64 -23.89 6.35
N LYS A 6 -12.09 -23.47 7.53
CA LYS A 6 -13.39 -22.83 7.74
C LYS A 6 -13.19 -21.34 7.97
N ILE A 7 -13.67 -20.53 7.03
CA ILE A 7 -13.43 -19.08 7.04
C ILE A 7 -14.16 -18.38 8.21
N TYR A 8 -15.42 -18.74 8.49
CA TYR A 8 -16.17 -18.15 9.60
C TYR A 8 -16.05 -19.00 10.88
N THR A 9 -15.57 -18.40 11.97
CA THR A 9 -15.34 -19.07 13.26
C THR A 9 -16.24 -18.55 14.40
N ARG A 10 -16.86 -17.38 14.23
CA ARG A 10 -17.62 -16.62 15.26
C ARG A 10 -16.79 -16.14 16.46
N THR A 11 -15.47 -16.36 16.47
CA THR A 11 -14.60 -16.01 17.62
C THR A 11 -14.41 -14.51 17.84
N GLY A 12 -14.80 -13.69 16.85
CA GLY A 12 -14.74 -12.23 16.91
C GLY A 12 -16.11 -11.54 16.88
N ASP A 13 -17.20 -12.27 17.13
CA ASP A 13 -18.56 -11.71 17.21
C ASP A 13 -18.74 -10.80 18.44
N ASP A 14 -17.84 -10.91 19.41
CA ASP A 14 -17.74 -10.03 20.59
C ASP A 14 -16.96 -8.72 20.33
N GLY A 15 -16.60 -8.45 19.07
CA GLY A 15 -15.84 -7.25 18.69
C GLY A 15 -14.33 -7.36 18.88
N THR A 16 -13.81 -8.55 19.18
CA THR A 16 -12.36 -8.79 19.35
C THR A 16 -11.79 -9.68 18.25
N THR A 17 -10.48 -9.81 18.18
CA THR A 17 -9.76 -10.75 17.31
C THR A 17 -8.45 -11.20 17.96
N ASN A 18 -7.75 -12.13 17.31
CA ASN A 18 -6.38 -12.46 17.65
C ASN A 18 -5.41 -11.76 16.70
N LEU A 19 -4.29 -11.26 17.25
CA LEU A 19 -3.10 -10.85 16.52
C LEU A 19 -2.31 -12.08 16.03
N VAL A 20 -1.23 -11.84 15.29
CA VAL A 20 -0.37 -12.89 14.71
C VAL A 20 0.31 -13.72 15.79
N ASP A 21 0.61 -13.12 16.94
CA ASP A 21 1.16 -13.79 18.13
C ASP A 21 0.09 -14.51 18.98
N PHE A 22 -1.15 -14.56 18.50
CA PHE A 22 -2.34 -15.09 19.18
C PHE A 22 -2.83 -14.29 20.39
N SER A 23 -2.26 -13.12 20.69
CA SER A 23 -2.82 -12.23 21.70
C SER A 23 -4.18 -11.69 21.26
N ARG A 24 -5.10 -11.52 22.20
CA ARG A 24 -6.46 -10.99 21.96
C ARG A 24 -6.42 -9.46 21.95
N THR A 25 -7.04 -8.83 20.95
CA THR A 25 -7.23 -7.37 20.90
C THR A 25 -8.62 -6.97 20.40
N SER A 26 -8.98 -5.70 20.55
CA SER A 26 -10.18 -5.09 19.98
C SER A 26 -10.09 -5.01 18.45
N LYS A 27 -11.21 -5.16 17.74
CA LYS A 27 -11.25 -4.91 16.29
C LYS A 27 -10.98 -3.45 15.89
N ASN A 28 -10.96 -2.54 16.87
CA ASN A 28 -10.61 -1.13 16.67
C ASN A 28 -9.18 -0.79 17.13
N ASP A 29 -8.38 -1.79 17.50
CA ASP A 29 -6.96 -1.61 17.81
C ASP A 29 -6.24 -0.98 16.62
N VAL A 30 -5.41 0.04 16.87
CA VAL A 30 -4.77 0.79 15.78
C VAL A 30 -3.84 -0.06 14.94
N ARG A 31 -3.21 -1.13 15.47
CA ARG A 31 -2.42 -2.09 14.67
C ARG A 31 -3.31 -2.86 13.71
N LEU A 32 -4.50 -3.25 14.18
CA LEU A 32 -5.47 -3.93 13.33
C LEU A 32 -5.87 -3.05 12.16
N ILE A 33 -6.17 -1.78 12.44
CA ILE A 33 -6.52 -0.82 11.40
C ILE A 33 -5.40 -0.75 10.36
N VAL A 34 -4.11 -0.79 10.74
CA VAL A 34 -3.01 -0.81 9.76
C VAL A 34 -3.11 -2.00 8.81
N TYR A 35 -3.13 -3.23 9.32
CA TYR A 35 -3.08 -4.40 8.42
C TYR A 35 -4.39 -4.59 7.64
N ALA A 36 -5.52 -4.06 8.12
CA ALA A 36 -6.77 -4.00 7.36
C ALA A 36 -6.70 -2.96 6.22
N GLU A 37 -6.12 -1.79 6.46
CA GLU A 37 -5.91 -0.75 5.44
C GLU A 37 -4.88 -1.20 4.38
N VAL A 38 -3.86 -1.96 4.79
CA VAL A 38 -2.89 -2.60 3.91
C VAL A 38 -3.58 -3.66 3.02
N ASP A 39 -4.49 -4.46 3.57
CA ASP A 39 -5.29 -5.42 2.81
C ASP A 39 -6.21 -4.72 1.78
N GLU A 40 -6.79 -3.57 2.14
CA GLU A 40 -7.56 -2.77 1.21
C GLU A 40 -6.69 -2.19 0.08
N ALA A 41 -5.49 -1.70 0.40
CA ALA A 41 -4.52 -1.26 -0.61
C ALA A 41 -4.13 -2.41 -1.56
N ASN A 42 -3.88 -3.60 -1.00
CA ASN A 42 -3.55 -4.81 -1.74
C ASN A 42 -4.69 -5.22 -2.69
N SER A 43 -5.92 -5.13 -2.21
CA SER A 43 -7.12 -5.40 -3.00
C SER A 43 -7.28 -4.43 -4.18
N GLN A 44 -6.99 -3.13 -3.98
CA GLN A 44 -7.02 -2.14 -5.06
C GLN A 44 -5.94 -2.37 -6.12
N ILE A 45 -4.75 -2.82 -5.72
CA ILE A 45 -3.71 -3.28 -6.67
C ILE A 45 -4.22 -4.47 -7.47
N GLY A 46 -4.89 -5.42 -6.82
CA GLY A 46 -5.54 -6.55 -7.49
C GLY A 46 -6.57 -6.12 -8.54
N VAL A 47 -7.37 -5.08 -8.26
CA VAL A 47 -8.29 -4.51 -9.25
C VAL A 47 -7.52 -3.93 -10.44
N ALA A 48 -6.47 -3.13 -10.21
CA ALA A 48 -5.65 -2.57 -11.29
C ALA A 48 -5.00 -3.65 -12.17
N LEU A 49 -4.57 -4.76 -11.57
CA LEU A 49 -4.07 -5.93 -12.31
C LEU A 49 -5.16 -6.57 -13.17
N ALA A 50 -6.37 -6.72 -12.63
CA ALA A 50 -7.50 -7.35 -13.30
C ALA A 50 -8.06 -6.55 -14.48
N THR A 51 -7.80 -5.24 -14.57
CA THR A 51 -8.27 -4.43 -15.71
C THR A 51 -7.57 -4.79 -17.03
N GLY A 52 -6.37 -5.40 -16.96
CA GLY A 52 -5.51 -5.61 -18.12
C GLY A 52 -4.91 -4.31 -18.67
N GLY A 53 -4.10 -4.44 -19.72
CA GLY A 53 -3.46 -3.30 -20.41
C GLY A 53 -2.22 -2.72 -19.73
N LEU A 54 -1.75 -3.32 -18.64
CA LEU A 54 -0.45 -3.03 -18.05
C LEU A 54 0.65 -3.82 -18.79
N ASP A 55 1.83 -3.22 -18.89
CA ASP A 55 3.02 -3.91 -19.36
C ASP A 55 3.38 -5.09 -18.43
N ALA A 56 3.98 -6.13 -18.99
CA ALA A 56 4.31 -7.34 -18.24
C ALA A 56 5.25 -7.09 -17.05
N ASP A 57 6.16 -6.13 -17.16
CA ASP A 57 7.07 -5.75 -16.07
C ASP A 57 6.36 -4.98 -14.95
N VAL A 58 5.40 -4.12 -15.28
CA VAL A 58 4.51 -3.47 -14.30
C VAL A 58 3.66 -4.51 -13.58
N THR A 59 3.08 -5.47 -14.30
CA THR A 59 2.33 -6.58 -13.70
C THR A 59 3.20 -7.37 -12.71
N ALA A 60 4.43 -7.72 -13.11
CA ALA A 60 5.35 -8.44 -12.23
C ALA A 60 5.68 -7.66 -10.95
N VAL A 61 5.93 -6.35 -11.07
CA VAL A 61 6.21 -5.46 -9.92
C VAL A 61 4.99 -5.36 -8.99
N LEU A 62 3.79 -5.16 -9.54
CA LEU A 62 2.58 -5.09 -8.73
C LEU A 62 2.29 -6.41 -8.02
N THR A 63 2.47 -7.55 -8.68
CA THR A 63 2.33 -8.87 -8.03
C THR A 63 3.36 -9.08 -6.93
N HIS A 64 4.61 -8.61 -7.10
CA HIS A 64 5.59 -8.60 -6.02
C HIS A 64 5.11 -7.76 -4.84
N ILE A 65 4.63 -6.54 -5.10
CA ILE A 65 4.10 -5.64 -4.07
C ILE A 65 2.92 -6.27 -3.33
N GLN A 66 2.05 -7.03 -3.98
CA GLN A 66 0.96 -7.74 -3.28
C GLN A 66 1.47 -8.75 -2.25
N ASN A 67 2.65 -9.35 -2.46
CA ASN A 67 3.29 -10.22 -1.48
C ASN A 67 3.92 -9.40 -0.35
N ASP A 68 4.66 -8.34 -0.69
CA ASP A 68 5.24 -7.43 0.32
C ASP A 68 4.14 -6.85 1.24
N LEU A 69 2.94 -6.54 0.71
CA LEU A 69 1.81 -6.06 1.53
C LEU A 69 1.28 -7.12 2.52
N PHE A 70 1.34 -8.41 2.20
CA PHE A 70 1.07 -9.46 3.19
C PHE A 70 2.14 -9.49 4.28
N ASP A 71 3.41 -9.32 3.93
CA ASP A 71 4.52 -9.25 4.89
C ASP A 71 4.35 -8.06 5.84
N LEU A 72 3.99 -6.89 5.30
CA LEU A 72 3.66 -5.69 6.09
C LEU A 72 2.54 -5.96 7.10
N GLY A 73 1.46 -6.60 6.65
CA GLY A 73 0.35 -6.96 7.52
C GLY A 73 0.78 -7.93 8.63
N SER A 74 1.61 -8.92 8.29
CA SER A 74 2.14 -9.88 9.26
C SER A 74 3.11 -9.25 10.27
N ASP A 75 3.92 -8.28 9.85
CA ASP A 75 4.87 -7.57 10.72
C ASP A 75 4.10 -6.74 11.77
N VAL A 76 3.19 -5.86 11.32
CA VAL A 76 2.42 -5.00 12.25
C VAL A 76 1.51 -5.82 13.16
N GLY A 77 0.95 -6.92 12.65
CA GLY A 77 0.13 -7.84 13.42
C GLY A 77 0.90 -8.64 14.48
N ASN A 78 2.24 -8.56 14.53
CA ASN A 78 3.09 -9.27 15.47
C ASN A 78 3.92 -8.28 16.31
N PRO A 79 3.49 -7.89 17.52
CA PRO A 79 4.19 -6.89 18.33
C PRO A 79 5.70 -7.19 18.50
N ILE A 80 6.54 -6.17 18.37
CA ILE A 80 8.00 -6.32 18.59
C ILE A 80 8.26 -6.48 20.08
N VAL A 81 8.99 -7.55 20.43
CA VAL A 81 9.40 -7.89 21.80
C VAL A 81 10.89 -8.26 21.80
N ALA A 82 11.59 -8.05 22.92
CA ALA A 82 13.03 -8.26 23.03
C ALA A 82 13.45 -9.73 22.82
N GLU A 83 12.64 -10.68 23.32
CA GLU A 83 12.93 -12.11 23.26
C GLU A 83 11.72 -12.86 22.67
N PRO A 84 11.55 -12.85 21.34
CA PRO A 84 10.44 -13.54 20.71
C PRO A 84 10.68 -15.05 20.73
N LYS A 85 9.59 -15.83 20.93
CA LYS A 85 9.65 -17.30 20.95
C LYS A 85 10.15 -17.92 19.63
N TYR A 86 9.91 -17.22 18.52
CA TYR A 86 10.34 -17.59 17.17
C TYR A 86 10.77 -16.32 16.43
N VAL A 87 11.68 -16.44 15.47
CA VAL A 87 12.09 -15.30 14.62
C VAL A 87 10.87 -14.85 13.79
N PRO A 88 10.33 -13.64 14.04
CA PRO A 88 9.18 -13.15 13.29
C PRO A 88 9.60 -12.67 11.91
N LEU A 89 8.70 -12.77 10.92
CA LEU A 89 8.83 -12.05 9.66
C LEU A 89 8.77 -10.54 9.95
N ARG A 90 9.70 -9.78 9.38
CA ARG A 90 9.79 -8.33 9.51
C ARG A 90 10.05 -7.70 8.14
N VAL A 91 9.51 -6.51 7.93
CA VAL A 91 9.90 -5.64 6.83
C VAL A 91 11.32 -5.13 7.10
N GLU A 92 12.21 -5.33 6.14
CA GLU A 92 13.62 -4.95 6.20
C GLU A 92 13.91 -3.74 5.28
N PRO A 93 15.06 -3.06 5.45
CA PRO A 93 15.39 -1.87 4.64
C PRO A 93 15.38 -2.09 3.13
N ASP A 94 15.75 -3.29 2.67
CA ASP A 94 15.81 -3.67 1.26
C ASP A 94 14.44 -3.62 0.56
N TYR A 95 13.32 -3.77 1.31
CA TYR A 95 11.97 -3.58 0.78
C TYR A 95 11.78 -2.14 0.28
N VAL A 96 12.23 -1.15 1.07
CA VAL A 96 12.11 0.27 0.73
C VAL A 96 13.07 0.64 -0.40
N GLU A 97 14.32 0.16 -0.33
CA GLU A 97 15.33 0.39 -1.37
C GLU A 97 14.88 -0.17 -2.73
N ARG A 98 14.21 -1.33 -2.74
CA ARG A 98 13.65 -1.94 -3.95
C ARG A 98 12.54 -1.09 -4.56
N LEU A 99 11.66 -0.48 -3.74
CA LEU A 99 10.66 0.47 -4.25
C LEU A 99 11.32 1.70 -4.88
N GLU A 100 12.39 2.22 -4.28
CA GLU A 100 13.16 3.36 -4.83
C GLU A 100 13.76 3.03 -6.19
N GLN A 101 14.35 1.84 -6.35
CA GLN A 101 14.88 1.37 -7.63
C GLN A 101 13.80 1.25 -8.71
N TRP A 102 12.59 0.79 -8.36
CA TRP A 102 11.47 0.77 -9.29
C TRP A 102 10.96 2.17 -9.61
N CYS A 103 10.90 3.08 -8.62
CA CYS A 103 10.58 4.48 -8.87
C CYS A 103 11.54 5.05 -9.92
N ASP A 104 12.85 4.90 -9.75
CA ASP A 104 13.85 5.42 -10.68
C ASP A 104 13.67 4.85 -12.08
N ARG A 105 13.52 3.53 -12.20
CA ARG A 105 13.33 2.82 -13.48
C ARG A 105 12.10 3.30 -14.24
N PHE A 106 10.93 3.30 -13.61
CA PHE A 106 9.69 3.64 -14.32
C PHE A 106 9.56 5.14 -14.53
N ASN A 107 10.18 5.95 -13.67
CA ASN A 107 10.14 7.40 -13.80
C ASN A 107 11.01 7.91 -14.97
N GLU A 108 12.09 7.18 -15.33
CA GLU A 108 13.02 7.53 -16.41
C GLU A 108 12.33 7.81 -17.76
N VAL A 109 11.29 7.04 -18.08
CA VAL A 109 10.58 7.14 -19.36
C VAL A 109 9.25 7.90 -19.28
N THR A 110 8.96 8.51 -18.13
CA THR A 110 7.81 9.40 -17.97
C THR A 110 8.21 10.85 -18.20
N PRO A 111 7.47 11.62 -19.01
CA PRO A 111 7.75 13.04 -19.20
C PRO A 111 7.80 13.81 -17.87
N LYS A 112 8.61 14.86 -17.80
CA LYS A 112 8.61 15.77 -16.64
C LYS A 112 7.23 16.42 -16.48
N LEU A 113 6.80 16.60 -15.23
CA LEU A 113 5.57 17.34 -14.90
C LEU A 113 5.90 18.79 -14.54
N ASP A 114 5.10 19.70 -15.06
CA ASP A 114 5.08 21.13 -14.74
C ASP A 114 3.84 21.55 -13.92
N SER A 115 2.87 20.63 -13.74
CA SER A 115 1.70 20.78 -12.87
C SER A 115 1.31 19.44 -12.25
N PHE A 116 0.33 19.44 -11.33
CA PHE A 116 -0.33 18.21 -10.89
C PHE A 116 -1.12 17.59 -12.05
N ILE A 117 -1.34 16.28 -12.00
CA ILE A 117 -2.20 15.57 -12.96
C ILE A 117 -3.59 15.35 -12.37
N LEU A 118 -4.60 15.33 -13.23
CA LEU A 118 -5.91 14.81 -12.88
C LEU A 118 -5.85 13.28 -12.87
N PRO A 119 -6.11 12.61 -11.73
CA PRO A 119 -5.99 11.16 -11.64
C PRO A 119 -6.98 10.47 -12.57
N GLY A 120 -6.49 9.81 -13.61
CA GLY A 120 -7.33 9.16 -14.63
C GLY A 120 -6.52 8.65 -15.81
N GLY A 121 -7.11 8.66 -17.00
CA GLY A 121 -6.49 8.18 -18.23
C GLY A 121 -6.99 6.80 -18.62
N THR A 122 -6.08 5.83 -18.79
CA THR A 122 -6.46 4.42 -19.00
C THR A 122 -7.14 3.85 -17.76
N LEU A 123 -7.92 2.76 -17.93
CA LEU A 123 -8.61 2.13 -16.81
C LEU A 123 -7.61 1.65 -15.74
N ALA A 124 -6.50 1.05 -16.17
CA ALA A 124 -5.43 0.62 -15.27
C ALA A 124 -4.78 1.80 -14.53
N ALA A 125 -4.45 2.91 -15.22
CA ALA A 125 -3.89 4.11 -14.60
C ALA A 125 -4.82 4.74 -13.56
N ALA A 126 -6.12 4.81 -13.86
CA ALA A 126 -7.13 5.31 -12.93
C ALA A 126 -7.18 4.46 -11.65
N HIS A 127 -7.15 3.13 -11.77
CA HIS A 127 -7.12 2.23 -10.61
C HIS A 127 -5.79 2.29 -9.84
N LEU A 128 -4.65 2.47 -10.51
CA LEU A 128 -3.37 2.72 -9.84
C LEU A 128 -3.40 4.00 -9.00
N HIS A 129 -4.07 5.05 -9.48
CA HIS A 129 -4.27 6.26 -8.68
C HIS A 129 -5.22 6.06 -7.50
N VAL A 130 -6.21 5.17 -7.58
CA VAL A 130 -7.03 4.78 -6.42
C VAL A 130 -6.18 3.98 -5.43
N ALA A 131 -5.42 2.98 -5.89
CA ALA A 131 -4.52 2.22 -5.05
C ALA A 131 -3.50 3.14 -4.33
N ARG A 132 -3.00 4.16 -5.02
CA ARG A 132 -2.13 5.19 -4.44
C ARG A 132 -2.79 5.93 -3.27
N THR A 133 -4.04 6.37 -3.41
CA THR A 133 -4.71 7.12 -2.33
C THR A 133 -5.06 6.23 -1.14
N VAL A 134 -5.41 4.97 -1.39
CA VAL A 134 -5.63 3.97 -0.34
C VAL A 134 -4.33 3.62 0.37
N THR A 135 -3.22 3.45 -0.35
CA THR A 135 -1.89 3.25 0.25
C THR A 135 -1.51 4.41 1.18
N ARG A 136 -1.78 5.66 0.79
CA ARG A 136 -1.56 6.84 1.66
C ARG A 136 -2.47 6.84 2.90
N ARG A 137 -3.64 6.19 2.84
CA ARG A 137 -4.51 6.02 4.02
C ARG A 137 -3.94 4.97 4.97
N ALA A 138 -3.47 3.83 4.42
CA ALA A 138 -2.74 2.83 5.19
C ALA A 138 -1.48 3.41 5.85
N GLU A 139 -0.73 4.28 5.15
CA GLU A 139 0.43 4.97 5.70
C GLU A 139 0.07 5.80 6.94
N ARG A 140 -1.01 6.58 6.89
CA ARG A 140 -1.49 7.36 8.05
C ARG A 140 -1.90 6.46 9.21
N ALA A 141 -2.52 5.31 8.92
CA ALA A 141 -2.83 4.33 9.95
C ALA A 141 -1.55 3.77 10.60
N ALA A 142 -0.52 3.46 9.80
CA ALA A 142 0.76 2.98 10.30
C ALA A 142 1.43 3.99 11.24
N TRP A 143 1.45 5.29 10.86
CA TRP A 143 1.96 6.34 11.74
C TRP A 143 1.17 6.46 13.04
N ARG A 144 -0.17 6.37 13.00
CA ARG A 144 -1.00 6.37 14.23
C ARG A 144 -0.67 5.18 15.14
N ALA A 145 -0.47 3.99 14.56
CA ALA A 145 -0.08 2.82 15.34
C ALA A 145 1.31 3.00 15.99
N ILE A 146 2.26 3.62 15.29
CA ILE A 146 3.58 3.95 15.85
C ILE A 146 3.45 4.99 16.98
N GLU A 147 2.60 6.00 16.82
CA GLU A 147 2.34 6.99 17.89
C GLU A 147 1.75 6.36 19.15
N GLU A 148 0.82 5.41 19.01
CA GLU A 148 0.15 4.77 20.15
C GLU A 148 1.00 3.67 20.81
N HIS A 149 1.76 2.92 20.01
CA HIS A 149 2.45 1.71 20.46
C HIS A 149 3.97 1.80 20.48
N GLY A 150 4.55 2.91 20.02
CA GLY A 150 5.99 3.16 20.00
C GLY A 150 6.76 2.07 19.25
N ASP A 151 7.91 1.69 19.82
CA ASP A 151 8.88 0.77 19.22
C ASP A 151 8.39 -0.68 19.12
N THR A 152 7.17 -0.96 19.56
CA THR A 152 6.54 -2.28 19.36
C THR A 152 5.91 -2.43 17.97
N VAL A 153 5.95 -1.40 17.12
CA VAL A 153 5.54 -1.40 15.71
C VAL A 153 6.75 -1.03 14.84
N ASN A 154 6.99 -1.81 13.78
CA ASN A 154 8.12 -1.56 12.88
C ASN A 154 7.89 -0.30 12.04
N VAL A 155 8.72 0.75 12.24
CA VAL A 155 8.66 2.00 11.46
C VAL A 155 8.88 1.80 9.95
N LEU A 156 9.56 0.71 9.54
CA LEU A 156 9.78 0.41 8.13
C LEU A 156 8.48 0.14 7.38
N VAL A 157 7.41 -0.29 8.05
CA VAL A 157 6.09 -0.46 7.43
C VAL A 157 5.56 0.88 6.92
N ALA A 158 5.61 1.93 7.74
CA ALA A 158 5.16 3.27 7.35
C ALA A 158 6.04 3.84 6.22
N LYS A 159 7.37 3.63 6.29
CA LYS A 159 8.31 4.07 5.25
C LYS A 159 8.07 3.36 3.90
N TYR A 160 7.78 2.06 3.93
CA TYR A 160 7.41 1.29 2.74
C TYR A 160 6.12 1.83 2.11
N LEU A 161 5.06 2.05 2.90
CA LEU A 161 3.80 2.58 2.39
C LEU A 161 3.94 3.98 1.79
N ASN A 162 4.75 4.85 2.43
CA ASN A 162 5.07 6.17 1.88
C ASN A 162 5.69 6.03 0.47
N ARG A 163 6.76 5.22 0.34
CA ARG A 163 7.46 5.02 -0.93
C ARG A 163 6.62 4.29 -1.97
N LEU A 164 5.77 3.35 -1.56
CA LEU A 164 4.85 2.65 -2.44
C LEU A 164 3.86 3.63 -3.07
N SER A 165 3.39 4.64 -2.33
CA SER A 165 2.50 5.64 -2.91
C SER A 165 3.18 6.48 -4.00
N ASP A 166 4.49 6.73 -3.90
CA ASP A 166 5.28 7.36 -4.95
C ASP A 166 5.35 6.44 -6.19
N LEU A 167 5.67 5.16 -5.98
CA LEU A 167 5.74 4.19 -7.07
C LEU A 167 4.40 4.03 -7.79
N LEU A 168 3.28 3.94 -7.06
CA LEU A 168 1.95 3.84 -7.67
C LEU A 168 1.58 5.11 -8.46
N PHE A 169 2.06 6.28 -8.05
CA PHE A 169 1.93 7.49 -8.85
C PHE A 169 2.70 7.38 -10.17
N ILE A 170 3.97 6.98 -10.10
CA ILE A 170 4.84 6.79 -11.26
C ILE A 170 4.25 5.75 -12.22
N LEU A 171 3.80 4.61 -11.70
CA LEU A 171 3.18 3.54 -12.49
C LEU A 171 1.88 3.98 -13.14
N GLY A 172 1.06 4.80 -12.47
CA GLY A 172 -0.15 5.38 -13.06
C GLY A 172 0.17 6.22 -14.30
N ARG A 173 1.22 7.05 -14.21
CA ARG A 173 1.69 7.85 -15.34
C ARG A 173 2.34 7.01 -16.43
N TYR A 174 3.14 6.02 -16.05
CA TYR A 174 3.75 5.07 -16.98
C TYR A 174 2.67 4.30 -17.77
N ALA A 175 1.57 3.91 -17.13
CA ALA A 175 0.42 3.27 -17.78
C ALA A 175 -0.38 4.23 -18.68
N ASN A 176 -0.17 5.54 -18.56
CA ASN A 176 -0.74 6.57 -19.44
C ASN A 176 0.22 7.03 -20.53
N ARG A 177 1.48 6.57 -20.58
CA ARG A 177 2.55 7.20 -21.39
C ARG A 177 2.23 7.39 -22.87
N GLU A 178 1.43 6.51 -23.47
CA GLU A 178 1.00 6.63 -24.88
C GLU A 178 -0.13 7.65 -25.08
N ARG A 179 -1.00 7.81 -24.07
CA ARG A 179 -2.14 8.73 -24.10
C ARG A 179 -1.82 10.12 -23.56
N GLY A 180 -0.86 10.20 -22.64
CA GLY A 180 -0.55 11.38 -21.85
C GLY A 180 -1.47 11.57 -20.63
N ASP A 181 -0.99 12.37 -19.68
CA ASP A 181 -1.76 12.80 -18.50
C ASP A 181 -2.47 14.13 -18.77
N VAL A 182 -3.62 14.34 -18.14
CA VAL A 182 -4.30 15.65 -18.15
C VAL A 182 -3.78 16.47 -16.98
N LEU A 183 -3.25 17.66 -17.27
CA LEU A 183 -2.72 18.56 -16.25
C LEU A 183 -3.84 19.34 -15.55
N TRP A 184 -3.67 19.52 -14.24
CA TRP A 184 -4.49 20.42 -13.45
C TRP A 184 -4.19 21.88 -13.83
N VAL A 185 -5.26 22.66 -14.01
CA VAL A 185 -5.22 24.10 -14.26
C VAL A 185 -5.66 24.82 -12.98
N PRO A 186 -4.73 25.45 -12.22
CA PRO A 186 -5.07 26.14 -10.98
C PRO A 186 -6.09 27.26 -11.23
N GLY A 187 -7.26 27.16 -10.61
CA GLY A 187 -8.32 28.17 -10.74
C GLY A 187 -9.15 28.11 -12.03
N GLY A 188 -8.82 27.25 -12.99
CA GLY A 188 -9.58 27.06 -14.24
C GLY A 188 -9.62 28.29 -15.16
N ASP A 189 -10.56 28.28 -16.13
CA ASP A 189 -10.87 29.44 -16.98
C ASP A 189 -11.59 30.52 -16.16
N ARG A 190 -10.83 31.39 -15.48
CA ARG A 190 -11.39 32.59 -14.83
C ARG A 190 -11.70 33.73 -15.81
N SER A 191 -11.68 33.49 -17.12
CA SER A 191 -12.15 34.42 -18.13
C SER A 191 -13.68 34.40 -18.21
N GLY A 192 -14.35 35.09 -17.27
CA GLY A 192 -15.80 35.18 -17.27
C GLY A 192 -16.46 35.90 -16.06
N ALA A 193 -15.77 36.86 -15.43
CA ALA A 193 -16.37 37.77 -14.45
C ALA A 193 -15.97 39.21 -14.74
#